data_AF-A0A7D3X491-F1
#
_entry.id   AF-A0A7D3X491-F1
#
_cell.length_a   1.000
_cell.length_b   1.000
_cell.length_c   1.000
_cell.angle_alpha   90.00
_cell.angle_beta   90.00
_cell.angle_gamma   90.00
#
_symmetry.space_group_name_H-M   'P 1'
#
loop_
_entity.id
_entity.type
_entity.pdbx_description
1 polymer ?
#
loop_
_entity_poly.entity_id
_entity_poly.type
_entity_poly.pdbx_seq_one_letter_code
_entity_poly.pdbx_strand_id
1 'polypeptide(L)' 'MASQHVLCWHVAATMLEELVSTDLRRAFWSQPPTPDLLVHSDLGGQYCGNDHRKLLRDR' A
#
# COMPACT_ATOMS: atom_id res chain seq x y z
N MET A 1 -16.44 -8.84 11.02
CA MET A 1 -16.61 -9.10 9.57
C MET A 1 -15.63 -8.23 8.82
N ALA A 2 -14.84 -8.78 7.90
CA ALA A 2 -13.99 -7.96 7.04
C ALA A 2 -14.88 -7.30 5.96
N SER A 3 -14.80 -5.98 5.82
CA SER A 3 -15.45 -5.26 4.71
C SER A 3 -14.56 -5.29 3.47
N GLN A 4 -15.13 -5.34 2.27
CA GLN A 4 -14.39 -5.27 1.00
C GLN A 4 -14.33 -3.83 0.48
N HIS A 5 -13.99 -2.88 1.35
CA HIS A 5 -13.99 -1.45 1.00
C HIS A 5 -12.65 -1.04 0.40
N VAL A 6 -12.70 -0.29 -0.71
CA VAL A 6 -11.51 0.29 -1.34
C VAL A 6 -11.17 1.61 -0.64
N LEU A 7 -9.98 1.70 -0.04
CA LEU A 7 -9.53 2.90 0.68
C LEU A 7 -8.87 3.94 -0.23
N CYS A 8 -8.12 3.49 -1.23
CA CYS A 8 -7.45 4.36 -2.20
C CYS A 8 -7.26 3.63 -3.53
N TRP A 9 -6.95 4.41 -4.57
CA TRP A 9 -6.56 3.93 -5.88
C TRP A 9 -5.74 4.99 -6.62
N HIS A 10 -4.83 4.55 -7.47
CA HIS A 10 -3.99 5.42 -8.28
C HIS A 10 -3.72 4.77 -9.64
N VAL A 11 -3.85 5.55 -10.72
CA VAL A 11 -3.67 5.09 -12.10
C VAL A 11 -2.57 5.90 -12.76
N ALA A 12 -1.67 5.21 -13.45
CA ALA A 12 -0.66 5.80 -14.32
C ALA A 12 -0.42 4.90 -15.54
N ALA A 13 0.34 5.41 -16.52
CA ALA A 13 0.67 4.67 -17.74
C ALA A 13 1.54 3.42 -17.48
N THR A 14 2.31 3.40 -16.38
CA THR A 14 3.20 2.30 -16.01
C THR A 14 3.03 1.99 -14.52
N MET A 15 2.99 0.70 -14.18
CA MET A 15 2.90 0.23 -12.79
C MET A 15 4.28 0.21 -12.13
N LEU A 16 4.65 1.34 -11.53
CA LEU A 16 5.92 1.52 -10.80
C LEU A 16 5.72 1.37 -9.29
N GLU A 17 6.82 1.11 -8.58
CA GLU A 17 6.85 1.06 -7.10
C GLU A 17 6.33 2.37 -6.47
N GLU A 18 6.66 3.52 -7.04
CA GLU A 18 6.19 4.82 -6.55
C GLU A 18 4.67 4.93 -6.57
N LEU A 19 4.02 4.37 -7.61
CA LEU A 19 2.58 4.41 -7.77
C LEU A 19 1.88 3.74 -6.59
N VAL A 20 2.29 2.50 -6.28
CA VAL A 20 1.72 1.70 -5.20
C VAL A 20 2.09 2.23 -3.82
N SER A 21 3.29 2.80 -3.67
CA SER A 21 3.75 3.38 -2.40
C SER A 21 3.07 4.72 -2.08
N THR A 22 2.70 5.47 -3.10
CA THR A 22 1.93 6.72 -2.94
C THR A 22 0.49 6.41 -2.56
N ASP A 23 -0.12 5.45 -3.23
CA ASP A 23 -1.49 5.01 -2.95
C ASP A 23 -1.63 4.43 -1.54
N LEU A 24 -0.70 3.55 -1.13
CA LEU A 24 -0.68 2.97 0.21
C LEU A 24 -0.50 4.03 1.30
N ARG A 25 0.36 5.04 1.07
CA ARG A 25 0.49 6.19 1.99
C ARG A 25 -0.85 6.88 2.16
N ARG A 26 -1.53 7.22 1.05
CA ARG A 26 -2.86 7.87 1.10
C ARG A 26 -3.90 7.01 1.82
N ALA A 27 -3.90 5.71 1.58
CA ALA A 27 -4.77 4.77 2.29
C ALA A 27 -4.55 4.82 3.81
N PHE A 28 -3.30 4.92 4.28
CA PHE A 28 -3.01 5.09 5.71
C PHE A 28 -3.49 6.42 6.28
N TRP A 29 -3.53 7.49 5.49
CA TRP A 29 -4.15 8.76 5.92
C TRP A 29 -5.68 8.63 6.03
N SER A 30 -6.32 7.94 5.09
CA SER A 30 -7.77 7.72 5.10
C SER A 30 -8.20 6.77 6.22
N GLN A 31 -7.41 5.74 6.47
CA GLN A 31 -7.61 4.80 7.57
C GLN A 31 -6.25 4.51 8.24
N PRO A 32 -5.98 5.15 9.40
CA PRO A 32 -4.75 4.94 10.13
C PRO A 32 -4.46 3.46 10.41
N PRO A 33 -3.20 3.01 10.25
CA PRO A 33 -2.84 1.63 10.51
C PRO A 33 -3.04 1.28 11.99
N THR A 34 -3.55 0.09 12.25
CA THR A 34 -3.64 -0.48 13.60
C THR A 34 -2.47 -1.42 13.86
N PRO A 35 -2.11 -1.70 15.14
CA PRO A 35 -0.99 -2.58 15.47
C PRO A 35 -1.06 -3.98 14.81
N ASP A 36 -2.27 -4.50 14.58
CA ASP A 36 -2.51 -5.82 14.01
C ASP A 36 -2.73 -5.79 12.48
N LEU A 37 -2.37 -4.69 11.80
CA LEU A 37 -2.56 -4.55 10.36
C LEU A 37 -1.69 -5.52 9.55
N LEU A 38 -2.35 -6.50 8.93
CA LEU A 38 -1.75 -7.44 8.00
C LEU A 38 -1.81 -6.87 6.57
N VAL A 39 -0.63 -6.72 5.94
CA VAL A 39 -0.52 -6.30 4.55
C VAL A 39 -0.26 -7.52 3.68
N HIS A 40 -1.07 -7.68 2.64
CA HIS A 40 -0.97 -8.75 1.67
C HIS A 40 -0.84 -8.17 0.26
N SER A 41 0.12 -8.67 -0.50
CA SER A 41 0.30 -8.38 -1.92
C SER A 41 0.70 -9.66 -2.66
N ASP A 42 0.53 -9.66 -3.97
CA ASP A 42 0.89 -10.78 -4.87
C ASP A 42 2.40 -10.90 -5.12
N LEU A 43 3.22 -10.13 -4.40
CA LEU A 43 4.69 -10.07 -4.51
C LEU A 43 5.22 -9.63 -5.89
N GLY A 44 4.41 -8.96 -6.71
CA GLY A 44 4.90 -8.26 -7.90
C GLY A 44 6.05 -7.29 -7.58
N GLY A 45 6.92 -7.02 -8.57
CA GLY A 45 8.14 -6.22 -8.37
C GLY A 45 7.88 -4.85 -7.72
N GLN A 46 6.77 -4.20 -8.09
CA GLN A 46 6.31 -2.93 -7.53
C GLN A 46 6.03 -2.99 -6.02
N TYR A 47 5.66 -4.14 -5.47
CA TYR A 47 5.42 -4.35 -4.03
C TYR A 47 6.66 -4.88 -3.30
N CYS A 48 7.65 -5.38 -4.04
CA CYS A 48 8.89 -5.93 -3.48
C CYS A 48 10.04 -4.94 -3.43
N GLY A 49 9.85 -3.72 -3.93
CA GLY A 49 10.86 -2.68 -3.91
C GLY A 49 11.18 -2.15 -2.50
N ASN A 50 12.28 -1.41 -2.41
CA ASN A 50 12.84 -0.97 -1.13
C ASN A 50 12.00 0.13 -0.46
N ASP A 51 11.44 1.04 -1.23
CA ASP A 51 10.64 2.15 -0.72
C ASP A 51 9.29 1.64 -0.20
N HIS A 52 8.67 0.70 -0.92
CA HIS A 52 7.45 0.04 -0.47
C HIS A 52 7.67 -0.73 0.83
N ARG A 53 8.75 -1.52 0.91
CA ARG A 53 9.09 -2.27 2.12
C ARG A 53 9.46 -1.36 3.29
N LYS A 54 10.12 -0.24 3.05
CA LYS A 54 10.45 0.75 4.06
C LYS A 54 9.18 1.41 4.60
N LEU A 55 8.25 1.81 3.73
CA LEU A 55 6.94 2.32 4.12
C LEU A 55 6.19 1.33 5.03
N LEU A 56 6.31 0.02 4.78
CA LEU A 56 5.72 -1.01 5.61
C LEU A 56 6.44 -1.26 6.96
N ARG A 57 7.61 -0.68 7.18
CA ARG A 57 8.34 -0.78 8.46
C ARG A 57 8.26 0.51 9.27
N ASP A 58 8.24 1.65 8.59
CA ASP A 58 8.25 2.99 9.18
C ASP A 58 6.83 3.50 9.53
N ARG A 59 5.80 2.72 9.18
CA ARG A 59 4.39 3.00 9.48
C ARG A 59 4.05 2.88 10.96
#